data_AF-A0A180ENY2-F1
#
_entry.id   AF-A0A180ENY2-F1
#
_cell.length_a   1.000
_cell.length_b   1.000
_cell.length_c   1.000
_cell.angle_alpha   90.00
_cell.angle_beta   90.00
_cell.angle_gamma   90.00
#
_symmetry.space_group_name_H-M   'P 1'
#
loop_
_entity.id
_entity.type
_entity.pdbx_description
1 polymer ?
#
loop_
_entity_poly.entity_id
_entity_poly.type
_entity_poly.pdbx_seq_one_letter_code
_entity_poly.pdbx_strand_id
1 'polypeptide(L)'
;MIRALFLLVLFSCNGPGQSLPVDALDYTEIESPTGWRLRVYGDGGGSISHEQLPTYHLHYPCQTFPAPHLRQRPKTCASAPESTACNRATYYSALRDSSFSCACAGAGWTNELMVLAIDRMDEAVEAGGSEKSCRMLRRRWLGK
;
A
#
# COMPACT_ATOMS: atom_id res chain seq x y z
N MET A 1 35.38 -35.94 -30.91
CA MET A 1 34.22 -36.52 -30.18
C MET A 1 33.64 -35.42 -29.30
N ILE A 2 32.70 -34.63 -29.85
CA ILE A 2 31.25 -34.68 -29.54
C ILE A 2 31.01 -34.52 -28.04
N ARG A 3 30.86 -33.28 -27.54
CA ARG A 3 29.57 -32.63 -27.21
C ARG A 3 28.69 -33.52 -26.32
N ALA A 4 28.78 -33.37 -25.00
CA ALA A 4 27.68 -33.70 -24.08
C ALA A 4 28.02 -33.31 -22.63
N LEU A 5 27.96 -32.01 -22.28
CA LEU A 5 27.85 -31.62 -20.87
C LEU A 5 27.31 -30.18 -20.72
N PHE A 6 26.21 -29.91 -21.43
CA PHE A 6 25.54 -28.60 -21.39
C PHE A 6 24.02 -28.77 -21.37
N LEU A 7 23.49 -29.62 -20.48
CA LEU A 7 22.05 -29.95 -20.45
C LEU A 7 21.46 -30.21 -19.06
N LEU A 8 22.11 -29.75 -17.97
CA LEU A 8 21.65 -30.04 -16.60
C LEU A 8 21.41 -28.80 -15.72
N VAL A 9 21.12 -27.63 -16.30
CA VAL A 9 20.83 -26.39 -15.53
C VAL A 9 19.42 -25.83 -15.76
N LEU A 10 18.56 -26.50 -16.54
CA LEU A 10 17.23 -25.96 -16.89
C LEU A 10 16.04 -26.60 -16.15
N PHE A 11 16.26 -27.37 -15.09
CA PHE A 11 15.21 -28.18 -14.46
C PHE A 11 14.87 -27.83 -13.01
N SER A 12 14.84 -26.55 -12.64
CA SER A 12 14.35 -26.15 -11.30
C SER A 12 13.74 -24.74 -11.26
N CYS A 13 12.77 -24.44 -12.14
CA CYS A 13 11.83 -23.32 -11.94
C CYS A 13 10.36 -23.70 -12.20
N ASN A 14 10.03 -25.00 -12.20
CA ASN A 14 8.65 -25.48 -12.26
C ASN A 14 8.15 -25.89 -10.86
N GLY A 15 8.20 -24.94 -9.92
CA GLY A 15 7.23 -24.99 -8.82
C GLY A 15 5.85 -24.66 -9.42
N PRO A 16 4.74 -25.22 -8.89
CA PRO A 16 3.42 -24.75 -9.29
C PRO A 16 3.40 -23.24 -9.05
N GLY A 17 3.30 -22.47 -10.13
CA GLY A 17 3.14 -21.02 -10.03
C GLY A 17 1.90 -20.80 -9.19
N GLN A 18 2.06 -20.41 -7.93
CA GLN A 18 0.95 -20.08 -7.07
C GLN A 18 0.22 -18.96 -7.80
N SER A 19 -0.97 -19.25 -8.34
CA SER A 19 -1.82 -18.23 -8.91
C SER A 19 -2.14 -17.26 -7.79
N LEU A 20 -1.56 -16.07 -7.83
CA LEU A 20 -1.95 -14.99 -6.92
C LEU A 20 -3.47 -14.84 -7.04
N PRO A 21 -4.22 -14.95 -5.94
CA PRO A 21 -5.65 -14.78 -6.00
C PRO A 21 -5.91 -13.33 -6.48
N VAL A 22 -6.85 -13.16 -7.41
CA VAL A 22 -7.07 -11.88 -8.14
C VAL A 22 -7.27 -10.70 -7.20
N ASP A 23 -7.82 -10.96 -6.01
CA ASP A 23 -8.09 -9.99 -4.98
C ASP A 23 -6.82 -9.50 -4.24
N ALA A 24 -5.68 -10.18 -4.38
CA ALA A 24 -4.38 -9.67 -3.95
C ALA A 24 -3.92 -8.46 -4.77
N LEU A 25 -4.44 -8.30 -5.99
CA LEU A 25 -4.14 -7.18 -6.90
C LEU A 25 -5.04 -5.95 -6.64
N ASP A 26 -6.08 -6.09 -5.82
CA ASP A 26 -6.86 -4.95 -5.36
C ASP A 26 -5.97 -3.99 -4.57
N TYR A 27 -6.32 -2.71 -4.56
CA TYR A 27 -5.71 -1.77 -3.63
C TYR A 27 -6.69 -0.70 -3.14
N THR A 28 -6.41 -0.18 -1.96
CA THR A 28 -7.01 1.05 -1.44
C THR A 28 -5.93 2.09 -1.29
N GLU A 29 -6.15 3.26 -1.83
CA GLU A 29 -5.26 4.41 -1.74
C GLU A 29 -5.95 5.53 -0.96
N ILE A 30 -5.21 6.15 -0.04
CA ILE A 30 -5.62 7.31 0.74
C ILE A 30 -4.63 8.41 0.43
N GLU A 31 -5.15 9.54 -0.02
CA GLU A 31 -4.38 10.75 -0.28
C GLU A 31 -4.85 11.84 0.67
N SER A 32 -3.92 12.37 1.45
CA SER A 32 -4.18 13.46 2.37
C SER A 32 -3.99 14.82 1.69
N PRO A 33 -4.64 15.87 2.20
CA PRO A 33 -4.43 17.25 1.72
C PRO A 33 -2.99 17.75 1.84
N THR A 34 -2.18 17.12 2.69
CA THR A 34 -0.77 17.49 2.90
C THR A 34 0.17 16.84 1.89
N GLY A 35 -0.34 16.05 0.95
CA GLY A 35 0.44 15.41 -0.12
C GLY A 35 0.94 14.01 0.20
N TRP A 36 0.61 13.45 1.37
CA TRP A 36 0.86 12.03 1.66
C TRP A 36 -0.11 11.13 0.92
N ARG A 37 0.41 10.01 0.43
CA ARG A 37 -0.33 8.94 -0.21
C ARG A 37 0.04 7.59 0.39
N LEU A 38 -0.93 6.93 1.02
CA LEU A 38 -0.82 5.55 1.50
C LEU A 38 -1.63 4.64 0.58
N ARG A 39 -0.97 3.65 0.01
CA ARG A 39 -1.61 2.57 -0.76
C ARG A 39 -1.48 1.29 0.04
N VAL A 40 -2.58 0.55 0.15
CA VAL A 40 -2.62 -0.74 0.82
C VAL A 40 -3.17 -1.77 -0.16
N TYR A 41 -2.43 -2.84 -0.37
CA TYR A 41 -2.70 -3.87 -1.36
C TYR A 41 -3.57 -4.99 -0.77
N GLY A 42 -4.16 -5.78 -1.65
CA GLY A 42 -5.10 -6.85 -1.29
C GLY A 42 -4.47 -8.00 -0.50
N ASP A 43 -3.15 -8.14 -0.54
CA ASP A 43 -2.34 -9.06 0.26
C ASP A 43 -1.98 -8.50 1.66
N GLY A 44 -2.46 -7.31 2.00
CA GLY A 44 -2.16 -6.62 3.25
C GLY A 44 -0.81 -5.91 3.27
N GLY A 45 -0.04 -5.92 2.19
CA GLY A 45 1.12 -5.06 2.02
C GLY A 45 0.73 -3.62 1.72
N GLY A 46 1.72 -2.74 1.59
CA GLY A 46 1.42 -1.35 1.25
C GLY A 46 2.61 -0.51 0.86
N SER A 47 2.35 0.75 0.56
CA SER A 47 3.36 1.76 0.34
C SER A 47 2.90 3.12 0.83
N ILE A 48 3.77 3.87 1.49
CA ILE A 48 3.52 5.27 1.82
C ILE A 48 4.51 6.16 1.06
N SER A 49 4.02 7.25 0.50
CA SER A 49 4.82 8.21 -0.28
C SER A 49 4.30 9.64 -0.08
N HIS A 50 5.07 10.63 -0.51
CA HIS A 50 4.66 12.03 -0.50
C HIS A 50 5.00 12.69 -1.83
N GLU A 51 4.06 13.48 -2.36
CA GLU A 51 4.13 14.08 -3.70
C GLU A 51 5.42 14.89 -3.94
N GLN A 52 5.75 15.79 -3.02
CA GLN A 52 6.93 16.67 -3.14
C GLN A 52 8.24 16.04 -2.65
N LEU A 53 8.18 14.79 -2.17
CA LEU A 53 9.25 14.15 -1.41
C LEU A 53 9.43 12.69 -1.90
N PRO A 54 9.79 12.47 -3.18
CA PRO A 54 9.79 11.14 -3.79
C PRO A 54 10.83 10.18 -3.19
N THR A 55 11.88 10.70 -2.55
CA THR A 55 12.83 9.89 -1.76
C THR A 55 12.22 9.28 -0.50
N TYR A 56 11.01 9.68 -0.13
CA TYR A 56 10.27 9.23 1.05
C TYR A 56 9.15 8.27 0.67
N HIS A 57 9.52 7.29 -0.15
CA HIS A 57 8.69 6.14 -0.50
C HIS A 57 9.13 4.96 0.37
N LEU A 58 8.19 4.39 1.11
CA LEU A 58 8.41 3.22 1.94
C LEU A 58 7.44 2.12 1.53
N HIS A 59 7.94 0.89 1.43
CA HIS A 59 7.16 -0.31 1.17
C HIS A 59 7.00 -1.11 2.46
N TYR A 60 5.79 -1.60 2.68
CA TYR A 60 5.46 -2.51 3.78
C TYR A 60 5.29 -3.93 3.22
N PRO A 61 5.82 -4.95 3.92
CA PRO A 61 5.67 -6.34 3.51
C PRO A 61 4.20 -6.79 3.53
N CYS A 62 3.90 -7.91 2.88
CA CYS A 62 2.56 -8.50 2.91
C CYS A 62 2.08 -8.71 4.36
N GLN A 63 0.77 -8.66 4.59
CA GLN A 63 0.13 -8.85 5.91
C GLN A 63 0.41 -7.78 6.98
N THR A 64 1.17 -6.70 6.68
CA THR A 64 1.36 -5.59 7.62
C THR A 64 0.03 -4.91 8.00
N PHE A 65 -0.88 -4.77 7.02
CA PHE A 65 -2.19 -4.16 7.20
C PHE A 65 -3.31 -5.21 7.20
N PRO A 66 -4.34 -5.05 8.04
CA PRO A 66 -5.51 -5.92 8.01
C PRO A 66 -6.32 -5.70 6.72
N ALA A 67 -6.16 -6.62 5.75
CA ALA A 67 -6.84 -6.63 4.46
C ALA A 67 -8.39 -6.48 4.48
N PRO A 68 -9.16 -7.09 5.41
CA PRO A 68 -10.62 -7.08 5.32
C PRO A 68 -11.26 -5.69 5.50
N HIS A 69 -10.56 -4.72 6.09
CA HIS A 69 -11.10 -3.38 6.33
C HIS A 69 -10.95 -2.41 5.14
N LEU A 70 -10.17 -2.77 4.12
CA LEU A 70 -9.83 -1.86 3.02
C LEU A 70 -10.84 -1.92 1.88
N ARG A 71 -11.39 -3.12 1.58
CA ARG A 71 -12.27 -3.36 0.43
C ARG A 71 -13.69 -2.80 0.55
N GLN A 72 -14.12 -2.41 1.76
CA GLN A 72 -15.50 -1.96 2.01
C GLN A 72 -15.64 -0.47 2.36
N ARG A 73 -14.58 0.18 2.84
CA ARG A 73 -14.64 1.55 3.40
C ARG A 73 -14.77 2.69 2.39
N PRO A 74 -14.13 2.66 1.20
CA PRO A 74 -14.33 3.76 0.25
C PRO A 74 -15.76 3.83 -0.28
N LYS A 75 -16.58 2.78 -0.15
CA LYS A 75 -18.01 2.80 -0.57
C LYS A 75 -18.89 3.72 0.26
N THR A 76 -18.49 4.09 1.47
CA THR A 76 -19.21 5.04 2.33
C THR A 76 -18.53 6.40 2.26
N CYS A 77 -18.85 7.16 1.22
CA CYS A 77 -18.52 8.59 1.17
C CYS A 77 -19.41 9.37 2.13
N ALA A 78 -18.83 10.34 2.84
CA ALA A 78 -19.63 11.31 3.55
C ALA A 78 -20.45 12.11 2.53
N SER A 79 -21.75 12.26 2.78
CA SER A 79 -22.68 13.02 1.94
C SER A 79 -22.51 14.54 2.04
N ALA A 80 -21.61 15.02 2.91
CA ALA A 80 -21.37 16.44 3.14
C ALA A 80 -19.85 16.77 3.13
N PRO A 81 -19.38 17.64 2.23
CA PRO A 81 -18.01 18.15 2.24
C PRO A 81 -17.88 19.24 3.31
N GLU A 82 -17.89 18.89 4.59
CA GLU A 82 -17.77 19.88 5.68
C GLU A 82 -16.33 20.33 5.98
N SER A 83 -15.32 19.80 5.27
CA SER A 83 -13.92 20.17 5.51
C SER A 83 -13.15 20.44 4.22
N THR A 84 -12.46 21.58 4.18
CA THR A 84 -11.51 21.99 3.14
C THR A 84 -10.22 21.17 3.12
N ALA A 85 -10.04 20.27 4.10
CA ALA A 85 -8.88 19.39 4.25
C ALA A 85 -9.33 17.92 4.41
N CYS A 86 -10.08 17.41 3.43
CA CYS A 86 -10.54 16.02 3.42
C CYS A 86 -9.58 15.08 2.69
N ASN A 87 -9.45 13.86 3.20
CA ASN A 87 -8.69 12.80 2.55
C ASN A 87 -9.48 12.26 1.33
N ARG A 88 -8.79 12.08 0.20
CA ARG A 88 -9.31 11.35 -0.96
C ARG A 88 -9.01 9.86 -0.78
N ALA A 89 -10.01 9.00 -0.96
CA ALA A 89 -9.81 7.56 -0.93
C ALA A 89 -10.21 6.92 -2.25
N THR A 90 -9.35 6.09 -2.82
CA THR A 90 -9.58 5.36 -4.06
C THR A 90 -9.49 3.87 -3.81
N TYR A 91 -10.46 3.08 -4.26
CA TYR A 91 -10.36 1.63 -4.29
C TYR A 91 -10.34 1.15 -5.73
N TYR A 92 -9.38 0.28 -6.04
CA TYR A 92 -9.30 -0.43 -7.31
C TYR A 92 -9.64 -1.91 -7.09
N SER A 93 -10.52 -2.42 -7.93
CA SER A 93 -10.85 -3.85 -8.00
C SER A 93 -10.23 -4.43 -9.26
N ALA A 94 -9.30 -5.37 -9.08
CA ALA A 94 -8.68 -6.08 -10.20
C ALA A 94 -9.68 -7.00 -10.91
N LEU A 95 -10.62 -7.59 -10.16
CA LEU A 95 -11.68 -8.43 -10.72
C LEU A 95 -12.58 -7.69 -11.72
N ARG A 96 -12.87 -6.42 -11.45
CA ARG A 96 -13.76 -5.59 -12.27
C ARG A 96 -13.01 -4.61 -13.17
N ASP A 97 -11.68 -4.59 -13.09
CA ASP A 97 -10.80 -3.60 -13.68
C ASP A 97 -11.35 -2.16 -13.58
N SER A 98 -11.71 -1.76 -12.36
CA SER A 98 -12.36 -0.46 -12.13
C SER A 98 -11.96 0.16 -10.80
N SER A 99 -11.97 1.49 -10.79
CA SER A 99 -11.69 2.31 -9.61
C SER A 99 -12.91 3.07 -9.14
N PHE A 100 -13.13 3.10 -7.83
CA PHE A 100 -14.08 3.98 -7.17
C PHE A 100 -13.32 4.99 -6.32
N SER A 101 -13.59 6.29 -6.49
CA SER A 101 -12.91 7.36 -5.75
C SER A 101 -13.90 8.18 -4.92
N CYS A 102 -13.49 8.51 -3.71
CA CYS A 102 -14.21 9.35 -2.77
C CYS A 102 -13.36 10.57 -2.41
N ALA A 103 -13.80 11.78 -2.77
CA ALA A 103 -13.04 13.00 -2.50
C ALA A 103 -13.06 13.43 -1.02
N CYS A 104 -14.06 12.97 -0.25
CA CYS A 104 -14.21 13.25 1.18
C CYS A 104 -14.47 11.94 1.93
N ALA A 105 -13.45 11.10 2.01
CA ALA A 105 -13.50 9.89 2.80
C ALA A 105 -13.52 10.24 4.30
N GLY A 106 -14.27 9.46 5.10
CA GLY A 106 -14.37 9.70 6.54
C GLY A 106 -13.00 9.81 7.23
N ALA A 107 -12.78 10.91 7.96
CA ALA A 107 -11.50 11.23 8.58
C ALA A 107 -11.04 10.18 9.61
N GLY A 108 -11.97 9.55 10.34
CA GLY A 108 -11.62 8.55 11.38
C GLY A 108 -10.81 7.38 10.83
N TRP A 109 -11.38 6.62 9.90
CA TRP A 109 -10.72 5.42 9.37
C TRP A 109 -9.50 5.71 8.50
N THR A 110 -9.50 6.84 7.79
CA THR A 110 -8.35 7.25 6.96
C THR A 110 -7.17 7.66 7.84
N ASN A 111 -7.42 8.39 8.93
CA ASN A 111 -6.38 8.72 9.91
C ASN A 111 -5.88 7.48 10.66
N GLU A 112 -6.77 6.56 11.06
CA GLU A 112 -6.38 5.29 11.69
C GLU A 112 -5.39 4.51 10.83
N LEU A 113 -5.62 4.41 9.51
CA LEU A 113 -4.72 3.70 8.60
C LEU A 113 -3.38 4.42 8.43
N MET A 114 -3.39 5.75 8.36
CA MET A 114 -2.14 6.52 8.30
C MET A 114 -1.32 6.37 9.58
N VAL A 115 -1.97 6.42 10.75
CA VAL A 115 -1.31 6.18 12.05
C VAL A 115 -0.75 4.76 12.11
N LEU A 116 -1.54 3.76 11.71
CA LEU A 116 -1.08 2.37 11.65
C LEU A 116 0.12 2.21 10.73
N ALA A 117 0.13 2.85 9.54
CA ALA A 117 1.27 2.80 8.65
C ALA A 117 2.54 3.33 9.33
N ILE A 118 2.42 4.40 10.09
CA ILE A 118 3.54 4.98 10.85
C ILE A 118 4.01 4.06 11.96
N ASP A 119 3.09 3.44 12.69
CA ASP A 119 3.43 2.48 13.74
C ASP A 119 4.12 1.23 13.16
N ARG A 120 3.81 0.86 11.91
CA ARG A 120 4.43 -0.27 11.19
C ARG A 120 5.70 0.09 10.43
N MET A 121 6.24 1.29 10.60
CA MET A 121 7.48 1.69 9.93
C MET A 121 8.69 0.85 10.37
N ASP A 122 8.74 0.43 11.63
CA ASP A 122 9.86 -0.36 12.15
C ASP A 122 9.90 -1.76 11.48
N GLU A 123 8.74 -2.39 11.28
CA GLU A 123 8.60 -3.63 10.52
C GLU A 123 9.07 -3.47 9.06
N ALA A 124 8.76 -2.31 8.45
CA ALA A 124 9.24 -2.01 7.11
C ALA A 124 10.77 -1.82 7.05
N VAL A 125 11.41 -1.25 8.07
CA VAL A 125 12.88 -1.15 8.15
C VAL A 125 13.50 -2.54 8.23
N GLU A 126 12.98 -3.41 9.09
CA GLU A 126 13.46 -4.79 9.24
C GLU A 126 13.29 -5.61 7.94
N ALA A 127 12.22 -5.34 7.19
CA ALA A 127 11.95 -5.97 5.90
C ALA A 127 12.73 -5.38 4.71
N GLY A 128 13.67 -4.44 4.94
CA GLY A 128 14.54 -3.87 3.91
C GLY A 128 14.23 -2.42 3.48
N GLY A 129 13.34 -1.74 4.21
CA GLY A 129 13.07 -0.32 4.04
C GLY A 129 14.20 0.58 4.55
N SER A 130 14.34 1.77 3.98
CA SER A 130 15.34 2.76 4.40
C SER A 130 14.98 3.36 5.76
N GLU A 131 15.78 3.05 6.79
CA GLU A 131 15.62 3.59 8.15
C GLU A 131 15.59 5.13 8.18
N LYS A 132 16.40 5.77 7.34
CA LYS A 132 16.46 7.24 7.20
C LYS A 132 15.13 7.79 6.67
N SER A 133 14.50 7.10 5.72
CA SER A 133 13.19 7.49 5.18
C SER A 133 12.13 7.34 6.27
N CYS A 134 12.08 6.20 6.98
CA CYS A 134 11.13 5.95 8.07
C CYS A 134 11.17 7.00 9.19
N ARG A 135 12.36 7.31 9.72
CA ARG A 135 12.49 8.31 10.82
C ARG A 135 12.00 9.70 10.39
N MET A 136 12.22 10.08 9.14
CA MET A 136 11.81 11.38 8.61
C MET A 136 10.31 11.44 8.34
N LEU A 137 9.74 10.37 7.76
CA LEU A 137 8.30 10.19 7.57
C LEU A 137 7.54 10.39 8.90
N ARG A 138 8.00 9.70 9.95
CA ARG A 138 7.41 9.77 11.29
C ARG A 138 7.39 11.19 11.86
N ARG A 139 8.49 11.94 11.74
CA ARG A 139 8.58 13.33 12.23
C ARG A 139 7.62 14.26 11.50
N ARG A 140 7.60 14.18 10.17
CA ARG A 140 6.80 15.07 9.32
C ARG A 140 5.30 14.84 9.47
N TRP A 141 4.88 13.61 9.77
CA TRP A 141 3.49 13.32 10.09
C TRP A 141 3.09 13.77 11.50
N LEU A 142 3.94 13.54 12.50
CA LEU A 142 3.66 13.91 13.89
C LEU A 142 3.77 15.42 14.17
N GLY A 143 4.14 16.23 13.17
CA GLY A 143 4.28 17.68 13.31
C GLY A 143 5.34 18.10 14.33
N LYS A 144 6.37 17.26 14.54
CA LYS A 144 7.49 17.51 15.47
C LYS A 144 8.80 17.73 14.72
#